data_AF-A0A554L0L8-F1
#
_entry.id   AF-A0A554L0L8-F1
#
_cell.length_a   1.000
_cell.length_b   1.000
_cell.length_c   1.000
_cell.angle_alpha   90.00
_cell.angle_beta   90.00
_cell.angle_gamma   90.00
#
_symmetry.space_group_name_H-M   'P 1'
#
loop_
_entity.id
_entity.type
_entity.pdbx_description
1 polymer ?
#
loop_
_entity_poly.entity_id
_entity_poly.type
_entity_poly.pdbx_seq_one_letter_code
_entity_poly.pdbx_strand_id
1 'polypeptide(L)'
;MCGQSIYFVYMDASVINIRTDTQLKLAAQRVADNLGFNLSSLINAYLKNLVKTKTVYYSDVEEPSEYLKSALREAEEDLRLGRTYSFKSADAASDWLKSEILEVKPKKKNAR
;
A
#
# COMPACT_ATOMS: atom_id res chain seq x y z
N MET A 1 -16.76 -2.78 -47.86
CA MET A 1 -17.12 -3.46 -46.59
C MET A 1 -15.82 -3.91 -45.95
N CYS A 2 -15.28 -3.12 -45.02
CA CYS A 2 -13.95 -3.34 -44.43
C CYS A 2 -14.10 -4.35 -43.29
N GLY A 3 -13.55 -5.55 -43.48
CA GLY A 3 -13.57 -6.62 -42.48
C GLY A 3 -12.69 -6.24 -41.29
N GLN A 4 -13.32 -6.13 -40.12
CA GLN A 4 -12.61 -5.97 -38.85
C GLN A 4 -11.96 -7.32 -38.49
N SER A 5 -10.64 -7.36 -38.57
CA SER A 5 -9.84 -8.51 -38.14
C SER A 5 -9.85 -8.56 -36.61
N ILE A 6 -10.58 -9.52 -36.05
CA ILE A 6 -10.68 -9.75 -34.61
C ILE A 6 -9.44 -10.54 -34.18
N TYR A 7 -8.49 -9.88 -33.51
CA TYR A 7 -7.34 -10.56 -32.92
C TYR A 7 -7.79 -11.31 -31.65
N PHE A 8 -7.90 -12.64 -31.75
CA PHE A 8 -8.14 -13.49 -30.60
C PHE A 8 -6.81 -13.69 -29.86
N VAL A 9 -6.62 -13.00 -28.73
CA VAL A 9 -5.45 -13.21 -27.86
C VAL A 9 -5.63 -14.53 -27.12
N TYR A 10 -4.92 -15.57 -27.56
CA TYR A 10 -4.94 -16.88 -26.94
C TYR A 10 -4.10 -16.82 -25.64
N MET A 11 -4.77 -16.93 -24.48
CA MET A 11 -4.10 -17.06 -23.19
C MET A 11 -3.94 -18.54 -22.86
N ASP A 12 -2.69 -18.98 -22.63
CA ASP A 12 -2.44 -20.31 -22.08
C ASP A 12 -3.02 -20.37 -20.66
N ALA A 13 -4.03 -21.24 -20.48
CA ALA A 13 -4.79 -21.33 -19.24
C ALA A 13 -4.51 -22.68 -18.58
N SER A 14 -4.06 -22.63 -17.32
CA SER A 14 -3.89 -23.79 -16.47
C SER A 14 -4.88 -23.74 -15.30
N VAL A 15 -5.28 -24.92 -14.80
CA VAL A 15 -6.28 -25.05 -13.74
C VAL A 15 -5.58 -25.30 -12.40
N ILE A 16 -5.92 -24.49 -11.39
CA ILE A 16 -5.46 -24.69 -10.00
C ILE A 16 -6.60 -25.26 -9.18
N ASN A 17 -6.41 -26.46 -8.62
CA ASN A 17 -7.36 -27.11 -7.72
C ASN A 17 -6.91 -26.95 -6.26
N ILE A 18 -7.69 -26.22 -5.45
CA ILE A 18 -7.37 -25.94 -4.04
C ILE A 18 -8.47 -26.54 -3.16
N ARG A 19 -8.09 -27.45 -2.25
CA ARG A 19 -8.99 -27.93 -1.19
C ARG A 19 -8.96 -26.94 -0.03
N THR A 20 -10.14 -26.56 0.46
CA THR A 20 -10.29 -25.64 1.58
C THR A 20 -11.62 -25.89 2.28
N ASP A 21 -11.82 -25.25 3.44
CA ASP A 21 -13.09 -25.32 4.16
C ASP A 21 -14.23 -24.63 3.36
N THR A 22 -15.43 -25.20 3.45
CA THR A 22 -16.59 -24.71 2.69
C THR A 22 -17.06 -23.35 3.20
N GLN A 23 -17.06 -23.13 4.51
CA GLN A 23 -17.47 -21.85 5.09
C GLN A 23 -16.45 -20.77 4.76
N LEU A 24 -15.15 -21.09 4.80
CA LEU A 24 -14.08 -20.19 4.39
C LEU A 24 -14.23 -19.75 2.92
N LYS A 25 -14.49 -20.69 2.01
CA LYS A 25 -14.72 -20.38 0.59
C LYS A 25 -15.89 -19.43 0.40
N LEU A 26 -17.03 -19.70 1.05
CA LEU A 26 -18.22 -18.86 0.94
C LEU A 26 -17.99 -17.46 1.53
N ALA A 27 -17.28 -17.37 2.66
CA ALA A 27 -16.90 -16.10 3.26
C ALA A 27 -15.99 -15.29 2.33
N ALA A 28 -14.94 -15.91 1.79
CA ALA A 28 -14.03 -15.26 0.85
C ALA A 28 -14.74 -14.77 -0.42
N GLN A 29 -15.69 -15.56 -0.95
CA GLN A 29 -16.49 -15.17 -2.10
C GLN A 29 -17.34 -13.93 -1.79
N ARG A 30 -18.05 -13.90 -0.65
CA ARG A 30 -18.83 -12.71 -0.25
C ARG A 30 -17.96 -11.46 -0.11
N VAL A 31 -16.77 -11.58 0.46
CA VAL A 31 -15.82 -10.46 0.57
C VAL A 31 -15.41 -9.98 -0.82
N ALA A 32 -15.07 -10.89 -1.74
CA ALA A 32 -14.73 -10.54 -3.11
C ALA A 32 -15.89 -9.81 -3.82
N ASP A 33 -17.10 -10.34 -3.70
CA ASP A 33 -18.30 -9.77 -4.33
C ASP A 33 -18.61 -8.37 -3.79
N ASN A 34 -18.48 -8.15 -2.48
CA ASN A 34 -18.62 -6.83 -1.86
C ASN A 34 -17.59 -5.81 -2.37
N LEU A 35 -16.40 -6.28 -2.77
CA LEU A 35 -15.35 -5.45 -3.37
C LEU A 35 -15.52 -5.29 -4.89
N GLY A 36 -16.53 -5.92 -5.50
CA GLY A 36 -16.77 -5.87 -6.95
C GLY A 36 -15.87 -6.79 -7.77
N PHE A 37 -15.25 -7.81 -7.15
CA PHE A 37 -14.39 -8.77 -7.81
C PHE A 37 -14.94 -10.20 -7.66
N ASN A 38 -14.66 -11.06 -8.64
CA ASN A 38 -14.81 -12.50 -8.40
C ASN A 38 -13.56 -13.04 -7.66
N LEU A 39 -13.74 -14.11 -6.88
CA LEU A 39 -12.68 -14.72 -6.09
C LEU A 39 -11.49 -15.19 -6.94
N SER A 40 -11.73 -15.74 -8.14
CA SER A 40 -10.66 -16.21 -9.03
C SER A 40 -9.75 -15.09 -9.52
N SER A 41 -10.31 -13.91 -9.81
CA SER A 41 -9.56 -12.72 -10.20
C SER A 41 -8.65 -12.25 -9.07
N LEU A 42 -9.11 -12.29 -7.81
CA LEU A 42 -8.28 -11.95 -6.66
C LEU A 42 -7.16 -12.96 -6.43
N ILE A 43 -7.43 -14.26 -6.57
CA ILE A 43 -6.39 -15.30 -6.49
C ILE A 43 -5.33 -15.08 -7.55
N ASN A 44 -5.73 -14.82 -8.80
CA ASN A 44 -4.80 -14.53 -9.90
C ASN A 44 -3.99 -13.26 -9.65
N ALA A 45 -4.61 -12.22 -9.10
CA ALA A 45 -3.93 -10.98 -8.73
C ALA A 45 -2.91 -11.21 -7.62
N TYR A 46 -3.26 -12.00 -6.60
CA TYR A 46 -2.35 -12.39 -5.53
C TYR A 46 -1.15 -13.18 -6.06
N LEU A 47 -1.36 -14.17 -6.93
CA LEU A 47 -0.27 -14.93 -7.55
C LEU A 47 0.67 -14.04 -8.36
N LYS A 48 0.13 -13.10 -9.15
CA LYS A 48 0.93 -12.12 -9.88
C LYS A 48 1.73 -11.23 -8.94
N ASN A 49 1.11 -10.78 -7.85
CA ASN A 49 1.78 -9.96 -6.85
C ASN A 49 2.90 -10.75 -6.15
N LEU A 50 2.63 -11.98 -5.74
CA LEU A 50 3.60 -12.87 -5.11
C LEU A 50 4.84 -13.07 -6.00
N VAL A 51 4.66 -13.32 -7.30
CA VAL A 51 5.79 -13.44 -8.24
C VAL A 51 6.57 -12.13 -8.37
N LYS A 52 5.87 -10.99 -8.38
CA LYS A 52 6.47 -9.66 -8.54
C LYS A 52 7.26 -9.22 -7.31
N THR A 53 6.69 -9.38 -6.13
CA THR A 53 7.23 -8.85 -4.87
C THR A 53 8.02 -9.88 -4.08
N LYS A 54 7.84 -11.17 -4.37
CA LYS A 54 8.45 -12.29 -3.63
C LYS A 54 8.22 -12.20 -2.11
N THR A 55 7.11 -11.58 -1.71
CA THR A 55 6.78 -11.29 -0.32
C THR A 55 5.39 -11.83 -0.04
N VAL A 56 5.21 -12.38 1.16
CA VAL A 56 3.90 -12.76 1.70
C VAL A 56 3.54 -11.78 2.80
N TYR A 57 2.35 -11.18 2.69
CA TYR A 57 1.84 -10.27 3.71
C TYR A 57 1.07 -11.07 4.76
N TYR A 58 1.56 -11.02 6.00
CA TYR A 58 0.82 -11.47 7.17
C TYR A 58 0.50 -10.23 7.99
N SER A 59 -0.77 -10.03 8.30
CA SER A 59 -1.23 -8.98 9.20
C SER A 59 -2.04 -9.67 10.27
N ASP A 60 -1.49 -9.71 11.49
CA ASP A 60 -2.32 -9.56 12.68
C ASP A 60 -2.59 -8.06 12.77
N VAL A 61 -3.83 -7.64 13.01
CA VAL A 61 -4.29 -6.23 13.00
C VAL A 61 -3.19 -5.31 13.55
N GLU A 62 -2.52 -4.57 12.66
CA GLU A 62 -1.34 -3.80 13.06
C GLU A 62 -1.80 -2.50 13.71
N GLU A 63 -1.70 -2.43 15.04
CA GLU A 63 -1.85 -1.15 15.72
C GLU A 63 -0.65 -0.25 15.35
N PRO A 64 -0.89 1.03 15.01
CA PRO A 64 0.19 1.99 14.79
C PRO A 64 1.18 1.98 15.96
N SER A 65 2.48 2.01 15.69
CA SER A 65 3.49 2.09 16.74
C SER A 65 3.26 3.33 17.63
N GLU A 66 3.66 3.28 18.90
CA GLU A 66 3.54 4.44 19.80
C GLU A 66 4.24 5.70 19.24
N TYR A 67 5.33 5.51 18.49
CA TYR A 67 6.00 6.58 17.76
C TYR A 67 5.07 7.21 16.71
N LEU A 68 4.41 6.39 15.88
CA LEU A 68 3.49 6.88 14.86
C LEU A 68 2.28 7.57 15.49
N LYS A 69 1.71 7.01 16.57
CA LYS A 69 0.64 7.65 17.34
C LYS A 69 1.08 9.01 17.90
N SER A 70 2.31 9.13 18.41
CA SER A 70 2.83 10.41 18.90
C SER A 70 3.06 11.44 17.79
N ALA A 71 3.59 11.00 16.65
CA ALA A 71 3.83 11.88 15.50
C ALA A 71 2.52 12.43 14.92
N LEU A 72 1.46 11.62 14.88
CA LEU A 72 0.13 12.06 14.46
C LEU A 72 -0.45 13.12 15.41
N ARG A 73 -0.32 12.92 16.73
CA ARG A 73 -0.76 13.92 17.72
C ARG A 73 0.01 15.23 17.61
N GLU A 74 1.31 15.16 17.38
CA GLU A 74 2.15 16.34 17.15
C GLU A 74 1.72 17.09 15.89
N ALA A 75 1.49 16.37 14.79
CA ALA A 75 1.02 16.96 13.53
C ALA A 75 -0.37 17.62 13.67
N GLU A 76 -1.30 17.02 14.42
CA GLU A 76 -2.61 17.62 14.72
C GLU A 76 -2.49 18.92 15.52
N GLU A 77 -1.60 18.95 16.51
CA GLU A 77 -1.36 20.14 17.32
C GLU A 77 -0.65 21.25 16.52
N ASP A 78 0.29 20.88 15.64
CA ASP A 78 0.94 21.80 14.70
C ASP A 78 -0.08 22.43 13.75
N LEU A 79 -1.02 21.64 13.24
CA LEU A 79 -2.12 22.13 12.40
C LEU A 79 -3.00 23.12 13.16
N ARG A 80 -3.38 22.78 14.41
CA ARG A 80 -4.22 23.63 15.27
C ARG A 80 -3.54 24.96 15.60
N LEU A 81 -2.23 24.93 15.82
CA LEU A 81 -1.43 26.10 16.18
C LEU A 81 -0.84 26.83 14.97
N GLY A 82 -1.18 26.41 13.75
CA GLY A 82 -0.71 27.03 12.52
C GLY A 82 0.80 26.86 12.26
N ARG A 83 1.47 25.92 12.94
CA ARG A 83 2.87 25.55 12.71
C ARG A 83 3.01 24.63 11.51
N THR A 84 2.49 25.08 10.37
CA THR A 84 2.49 24.30 9.13
C THR A 84 3.21 25.07 8.04
N TYR A 85 3.91 24.33 7.18
CA TYR A 85 4.55 24.88 6.00
C TYR A 85 3.75 24.45 4.78
N SER A 86 3.47 25.40 3.88
CA SER A 86 2.83 25.13 2.60
C SER A 86 3.72 25.65 1.49
N PHE A 87 3.81 24.89 0.40
CA PHE A 87 4.71 25.16 -0.71
C PHE A 87 3.95 25.22 -2.02
N LYS A 88 4.35 26.12 -2.92
CA LYS A 88 3.73 26.27 -4.24
C LYS A 88 4.23 25.24 -5.27
N SER A 89 5.33 24.55 -4.97
CA SER A 89 5.93 23.52 -5.82
C SER A 89 6.70 22.47 -4.99
N ALA A 90 6.93 21.30 -5.59
CA ALA A 90 7.72 20.23 -4.99
C ALA A 90 9.20 20.63 -4.77
N ASP A 91 9.76 21.44 -5.66
CA ASP A 91 11.13 21.94 -5.54
C ASP A 91 11.28 22.83 -4.31
N ALA A 92 10.33 23.75 -4.09
CA ALA A 92 10.34 24.63 -2.92
C ALA A 92 10.22 23.85 -1.60
N ALA A 93 9.40 22.80 -1.55
CA ALA A 93 9.30 21.92 -0.39
C ALA A 93 10.61 21.15 -0.14
N SER A 94 11.23 20.66 -1.21
CA SER A 94 12.49 19.92 -1.14
C SER A 94 13.64 20.78 -0.64
N ASP A 95 13.72 22.03 -1.09
CA ASP A 95 14.76 22.96 -0.68
C ASP A 95 14.59 23.40 0.78
N TRP A 96 13.36 23.64 1.22
CA TRP A 96 13.05 23.89 2.63
C TRP A 96 13.43 22.70 3.52
N LEU A 97 13.10 21.47 3.10
CA LEU A 97 13.43 20.26 3.86
C LEU A 97 14.95 20.07 3.98
N LYS A 98 15.71 20.36 2.92
CA LYS A 98 17.17 20.34 2.96
C LYS A 98 17.72 21.36 3.96
N SER A 99 17.19 22.59 4.01
CA SER A 99 17.65 23.58 4.99
C SER A 99 17.37 23.11 6.42
N GLU A 100 16.20 22.52 6.69
CA GLU A 100 15.83 22.06 8.03
C GLU A 100 16.72 20.90 8.51
N ILE A 101 17.00 19.92 7.65
CA ILE A 101 17.86 18.77 7.98
C ILE A 101 19.31 19.19 8.23
N LEU A 102 19.80 20.22 7.54
CA LEU A 102 21.19 20.70 7.69
C LEU A 102 21.41 21.53 8.96
N GLU A 103 20.37 22.11 9.55
CA GLU A 103 20.46 22.86 10.81
C GLU A 103 20.36 21.98 12.06
N VAL A 104 19.75 20.80 11.95
CA VAL A 104 19.70 19.79 13.03
C VAL A 104 21.06 19.09 13.15
N LYS A 105 22.05 19.78 13.75
CA LYS A 105 23.33 19.16 14.12
C LYS A 105 23.08 17.90 14.99
N PRO A 106 23.78 16.79 14.76
CA PRO A 106 23.59 15.57 15.54
C PRO A 106 23.86 15.86 17.02
N LYS A 107 22.90 15.54 17.90
CA LYS A 107 23.14 15.48 19.34
C LYS A 107 24.36 14.57 19.54
N LYS A 108 25.49 15.13 19.98
CA LYS A 108 26.68 14.35 20.35
C LYS A 108 26.22 13.23 21.26
N LYS A 109 26.33 11.98 20.81
CA LYS A 109 26.23 10.83 21.70
C LYS A 109 27.35 11.01 22.72
N ASN A 110 26.99 11.26 23.97
CA ASN A 110 27.94 11.26 25.06
C ASN A 110 28.53 9.85 25.09
N ALA A 111 29.78 9.73 24.66
CA ALA A 111 30.55 8.51 24.78
C ALA A 111 30.65 8.19 26.28
N ARG A 112 30.22 7.00 26.66
CA ARG A 112 30.48 6.40 27.95
C ARG A 112 31.26 5.12 27.71
#